data_AF-A0A2K9HI70-F1
#
_entry.id   AF-A0A2K9HI70-F1
#
_cell.length_a   1.000
_cell.length_b   1.000
_cell.length_c   1.000
_cell.angle_alpha   90.00
_cell.angle_beta   90.00
_cell.angle_gamma   90.00
#
_symmetry.space_group_name_H-M   'P 1'
#
loop_
_entity.id
_entity.type
_entity.pdbx_description
1 polymer ?
#
loop_
_entity_poly.entity_id
_entity_poly.type
_entity_poly.pdbx_seq_one_letter_code
_entity_poly.pdbx_strand_id
1 'polypeptide(L)'
;MKKLYKLDRISVLGIFLIYLFMTIIKMLVADQNVAEMPQMGRYLKLGIFALVALIAFGVFYWVYTLLLKNNDHYKVTLLVNMSLCLAFVALLGTIVYLIAGKTNIWVSGIVGAIGFGGLGLLNWESLDVPQADKIKISVLTVIGFILTLV
;
A
#
# COMPACT_ATOMS: atom_id res chain seq x y z
N MET A 1 -12.11 -14.88 19.29
CA MET A 1 -12.18 -14.12 18.02
C MET A 1 -11.53 -14.96 16.92
N LYS A 2 -12.23 -15.23 15.81
CA LYS A 2 -11.70 -16.07 14.71
C LYS A 2 -10.59 -15.29 14.00
N LYS A 3 -9.37 -15.86 13.90
CA LYS A 3 -8.28 -15.31 13.09
C LYS A 3 -8.82 -15.06 11.67
N LEU A 4 -8.92 -13.79 11.25
CA LEU A 4 -9.50 -13.38 9.96
C LEU A 4 -8.79 -14.02 8.76
N TYR A 5 -7.52 -14.40 8.93
CA TYR A 5 -6.74 -15.03 7.89
C TYR A 5 -6.03 -16.28 8.43
N LYS A 6 -6.56 -17.47 8.12
CA LYS A 6 -5.75 -18.70 8.04
C LYS A 6 -5.11 -18.76 6.64
N LEU A 7 -4.37 -17.71 6.27
CA LEU A 7 -3.65 -17.68 4.99
C LEU A 7 -2.37 -18.49 5.12
N ASP A 8 -2.10 -19.33 4.12
CA ASP A 8 -0.81 -20.01 4.02
C ASP A 8 0.26 -19.01 3.54
N ARG A 9 1.55 -19.38 3.69
CA ARG A 9 2.66 -18.51 3.29
C ARG A 9 2.62 -18.14 1.81
N ILE A 10 2.14 -19.03 0.94
CA ILE A 10 2.06 -18.79 -0.50
C ILE A 10 0.99 -17.74 -0.80
N SER A 11 -0.17 -17.79 -0.14
CA SER A 11 -1.23 -16.79 -0.30
C SER A 11 -0.79 -15.42 0.18
N VAL A 12 -0.05 -15.34 1.30
CA VAL A 12 0.52 -14.07 1.79
C VAL A 12 1.48 -13.47 0.77
N LEU A 13 2.36 -14.30 0.20
CA LEU A 13 3.28 -13.87 -0.86
C LEU A 13 2.52 -13.46 -2.13
N GLY A 14 1.46 -14.16 -2.50
CA GLY A 14 0.59 -13.81 -3.63
C GLY A 14 -0.07 -12.45 -3.45
N ILE A 15 -0.62 -12.15 -2.27
CA ILE A 15 -1.23 -10.85 -1.96
C ILE A 15 -0.18 -9.73 -2.03
N PHE A 16 1.03 -9.98 -1.53
CA PHE A 16 2.14 -9.03 -1.63
C PHE A 16 2.57 -8.77 -3.08
N LEU A 17 2.65 -9.82 -3.91
CA LEU A 17 2.93 -9.69 -5.33
C LEU A 17 1.85 -8.88 -6.06
N ILE A 18 0.57 -9.10 -5.74
CA ILE A 18 -0.53 -8.30 -6.28
C ILE A 18 -0.30 -6.82 -5.97
N TYR A 19 0.00 -6.46 -4.72
CA TYR A 19 0.35 -5.08 -4.37
C TYR A 19 1.49 -4.53 -5.24
N LEU A 20 2.57 -5.30 -5.39
CA LEU A 20 3.76 -4.88 -6.11
C LEU A 20 3.44 -4.63 -7.60
N PHE A 21 2.77 -5.57 -8.25
CA PHE A 21 2.33 -5.42 -9.64
C PHE A 21 1.39 -4.23 -9.83
N MET A 22 0.41 -4.05 -8.96
CA MET A 22 -0.55 -2.94 -9.07
C MET A 22 0.13 -1.59 -8.89
N THR A 23 1.12 -1.50 -8.00
CA THR A 23 1.91 -0.29 -7.81
C THR A 23 2.75 0.04 -9.03
N ILE A 24 3.41 -0.96 -9.64
CA ILE A 24 4.16 -0.78 -10.89
C ILE A 24 3.23 -0.34 -12.03
N ILE A 25 2.07 -0.98 -12.19
CA ILE A 25 1.07 -0.63 -13.21
C ILE A 25 0.64 0.83 -13.03
N LYS A 26 0.34 1.26 -11.80
CA LYS A 26 -0.01 2.66 -11.53
C LYS A 26 1.09 3.62 -11.97
N MET A 27 2.36 3.33 -11.64
CA MET A 27 3.50 4.19 -12.01
C MET A 27 3.71 4.22 -13.52
N LEU A 28 3.52 3.10 -14.22
CA LEU A 28 3.59 3.03 -15.68
C LEU A 28 2.49 3.85 -16.35
N VAL A 29 1.25 3.71 -15.88
CA VAL A 29 0.10 4.43 -16.41
C VAL A 29 0.24 5.93 -16.16
N ALA A 30 0.79 6.32 -15.01
CA ALA A 30 1.04 7.72 -14.68
C ALA A 30 2.15 8.36 -15.53
N ASP A 31 3.08 7.57 -16.07
CA ASP A 31 4.24 8.08 -16.78
C ASP A 31 4.07 7.99 -18.30
N GLN A 32 3.67 9.12 -18.89
CA GLN A 32 3.40 9.25 -20.33
C GLN A 32 4.64 9.00 -21.21
N ASN A 33 5.85 9.14 -20.65
CA ASN A 33 7.10 9.04 -21.41
C ASN A 33 7.61 7.59 -21.51
N VAL A 34 7.01 6.63 -20.80
CA VAL A 34 7.48 5.23 -20.82
C VAL A 34 7.32 4.61 -22.20
N ALA A 35 6.25 4.95 -22.92
CA ALA A 35 5.97 4.36 -24.25
C ALA A 35 7.02 4.75 -25.30
N GLU A 36 7.58 5.96 -25.20
CA GLU A 36 8.53 6.52 -26.17
C GLU A 36 9.99 6.15 -25.87
N MET A 37 10.26 5.51 -24.72
CA MET A 37 11.61 5.14 -24.33
C MET A 37 12.17 3.94 -25.12
N PRO A 38 13.48 3.96 -25.46
CA PRO A 38 14.16 2.80 -26.02
C PRO A 38 14.06 1.60 -25.06
N GLN A 39 14.09 0.37 -25.60
CA GLN A 39 13.81 -0.86 -24.83
C GLN A 39 14.66 -0.97 -23.54
N MET A 40 15.95 -0.68 -23.61
CA MET A 40 16.84 -0.74 -22.45
C MET A 40 16.46 0.30 -21.36
N GLY A 41 16.01 1.48 -21.77
CA GLY A 41 15.50 2.51 -20.85
C GLY A 41 14.21 2.10 -20.15
N ARG A 42 13.30 1.40 -20.86
CA ARG A 42 12.05 0.87 -20.26
C ARG A 42 12.32 -0.18 -19.20
N TYR A 43 13.23 -1.12 -19.44
CA TYR A 43 13.59 -2.14 -18.45
C TYR A 43 14.25 -1.54 -17.21
N LEU A 44 15.15 -0.56 -17.39
CA LEU A 44 15.77 0.15 -16.25
C LEU A 44 14.70 0.85 -15.41
N LYS A 45 13.75 1.54 -16.05
CA LYS A 45 12.68 2.28 -15.39
C LYS A 45 11.71 1.36 -14.64
N LEU A 46 11.35 0.22 -15.23
CA LEU A 46 10.59 -0.83 -14.54
C LEU A 46 11.32 -1.32 -13.28
N GLY A 47 12.63 -1.54 -13.37
CA GLY A 47 13.46 -1.89 -12.22
C GLY A 47 13.42 -0.83 -11.12
N ILE A 48 13.52 0.45 -11.49
CA ILE A 48 13.40 1.58 -10.55
C ILE A 48 12.01 1.61 -9.89
N PHE A 49 10.93 1.45 -10.66
CA PHE A 49 9.57 1.42 -10.11
C PHE A 49 9.37 0.26 -9.13
N ALA A 50 9.86 -0.93 -9.45
CA ALA A 50 9.84 -2.07 -8.55
C ALA A 50 10.64 -1.79 -7.26
N LEU A 51 11.83 -1.21 -7.38
CA LEU A 51 12.69 -0.85 -6.24
C LEU A 51 12.01 0.19 -5.34
N VAL A 52 11.44 1.25 -5.91
CA VAL A 52 10.74 2.30 -5.17
C VAL A 52 9.52 1.73 -4.44
N ALA A 53 8.73 0.87 -5.09
CA ALA A 53 7.59 0.21 -4.46
C ALA A 53 8.02 -0.67 -3.28
N LEU A 54 9.08 -1.46 -3.44
CA LEU A 54 9.64 -2.29 -2.38
C LEU A 54 10.16 -1.46 -1.19
N ILE A 55 10.92 -0.39 -1.46
CA ILE A 55 11.44 0.50 -0.42
C ILE A 55 10.30 1.18 0.32
N ALA A 56 9.32 1.74 -0.40
CA ALA A 56 8.19 2.44 0.20
C ALA A 56 7.38 1.50 1.12
N PHE A 57 7.08 0.28 0.65
CA PHE A 57 6.40 -0.71 1.46
C PHE A 57 7.22 -1.11 2.68
N GLY A 58 8.52 -1.38 2.49
CA GLY A 58 9.44 -1.79 3.55
C GLY A 58 9.54 -0.74 4.64
N VAL A 59 9.65 0.55 4.28
CA VAL A 59 9.68 1.67 5.23
C VAL A 59 8.37 1.74 6.00
N PHE A 60 7.21 1.74 5.33
CA PHE A 60 5.91 1.80 6.00
C PHE A 60 5.73 0.62 6.96
N TYR A 61 6.04 -0.61 6.51
CA TYR A 61 5.93 -1.82 7.31
C TYR A 61 6.85 -1.75 8.53
N TRP A 62 8.09 -1.30 8.33
CA TRP A 62 9.06 -1.14 9.40
C TRP A 62 8.58 -0.14 10.46
N VAL A 63 8.04 1.01 10.07
CA VAL A 63 7.49 2.00 11.02
C VAL A 63 6.34 1.40 11.85
N TYR A 64 5.41 0.66 11.23
CA TYR A 64 4.36 -0.04 11.99
C TYR A 64 4.95 -1.08 12.96
N THR A 65 5.93 -1.87 12.53
CA THR A 65 6.54 -2.88 13.39
C THR A 65 7.31 -2.28 14.57
N LEU A 66 7.97 -1.14 14.39
CA LEU A 66 8.62 -0.39 15.46
C LEU A 66 7.61 0.11 16.51
N LEU A 67 6.50 0.70 16.06
CA LEU A 67 5.45 1.22 16.96
C LEU A 67 4.83 0.11 17.82
N LEU A 68 4.79 -1.10 17.28
CA LEU A 68 4.20 -2.28 17.92
C LEU A 68 5.24 -3.18 18.62
N LYS A 69 6.46 -2.67 18.83
CA LYS A 69 7.54 -3.33 19.57
C LYS A 69 7.95 -4.70 18.98
N ASN A 70 7.83 -4.86 17.67
CA ASN A 70 8.33 -6.01 16.91
C ASN A 70 7.82 -7.40 17.38
N ASN A 71 6.58 -7.51 17.84
CA ASN A 71 5.98 -8.79 18.21
C ASN A 71 5.55 -9.57 16.95
N ASP A 72 5.78 -10.89 16.90
CA ASP A 72 5.50 -11.72 15.72
C ASP A 72 4.00 -12.00 15.48
N HIS A 73 3.18 -11.91 16.53
CA HIS A 73 1.77 -12.30 16.49
C HIS A 73 0.92 -11.54 15.46
N TYR A 74 1.26 -10.29 15.15
CA TYR A 74 0.48 -9.43 14.27
C TYR A 74 1.14 -9.18 12.90
N LYS A 75 2.40 -9.60 12.70
CA LYS A 75 3.21 -9.24 11.51
C LYS A 75 2.60 -9.69 10.19
N VAL A 76 2.02 -10.88 10.17
CA VAL A 76 1.38 -11.45 8.97
C VAL A 76 0.10 -10.70 8.64
N THR A 77 -0.76 -10.46 9.65
CA THR A 77 -2.01 -9.71 9.48
C THR A 77 -1.75 -8.29 8.99
N LEU A 78 -0.77 -7.62 9.59
CA LEU A 78 -0.36 -6.27 9.19
C LEU A 78 0.11 -6.24 7.73
N LEU A 79 0.96 -7.20 7.33
CA LEU A 79 1.46 -7.28 5.95
C LEU A 79 0.31 -7.49 4.96
N VAL A 80 -0.64 -8.38 5.27
CA VAL A 80 -1.80 -8.67 4.42
C VAL A 80 -2.70 -7.44 4.29
N ASN A 81 -3.04 -6.79 5.41
CA ASN A 81 -3.89 -5.60 5.40
C ASN A 81 -3.26 -4.46 4.60
N MET A 82 -1.96 -4.20 4.82
CA MET A 82 -1.22 -3.19 4.06
C MET A 82 -1.20 -3.50 2.57
N SER A 83 -0.89 -4.73 2.20
CA SER A 83 -0.82 -5.14 0.80
C SER A 83 -2.17 -4.98 0.10
N LEU A 84 -3.27 -5.42 0.72
CA LEU A 84 -4.61 -5.28 0.16
C LEU A 84 -5.03 -3.80 0.01
N CYS A 85 -4.88 -3.00 1.05
CA CYS A 85 -5.27 -1.59 1.00
C CYS A 85 -4.43 -0.80 0.00
N LEU A 86 -3.11 -1.01 -0.02
CA LEU A 86 -2.23 -0.32 -0.95
C LEU A 86 -2.44 -0.79 -2.40
N ALA A 87 -2.72 -2.08 -2.63
CA ALA A 87 -3.11 -2.58 -3.95
C ALA A 87 -4.41 -1.92 -4.43
N PHE A 88 -5.38 -1.77 -3.53
CA PHE A 88 -6.66 -1.12 -3.85
C PHE A 88 -6.49 0.37 -4.17
N VAL A 89 -5.65 1.08 -3.41
CA VAL A 89 -5.23 2.46 -3.72
C VAL A 89 -4.56 2.55 -5.09
N ALA A 90 -3.68 1.62 -5.41
CA ALA A 90 -3.00 1.59 -6.69
C ALA A 90 -3.98 1.37 -7.84
N LEU A 91 -4.93 0.43 -7.69
CA LEU A 91 -6.01 0.17 -8.64
C LEU A 91 -6.89 1.39 -8.86
N LEU A 92 -7.45 1.96 -7.79
CA LEU A 92 -8.31 3.13 -7.88
C LEU A 92 -7.57 4.32 -8.50
N GLY A 93 -6.34 4.57 -8.08
CA GLY A 93 -5.51 5.62 -8.67
C GLY A 93 -5.26 5.42 -10.16
N THR A 94 -5.02 4.17 -10.59
CA THR A 94 -4.86 3.83 -12.01
C THR A 94 -6.14 4.11 -12.80
N ILE A 95 -7.29 3.66 -12.30
CA ILE A 95 -8.60 3.87 -12.96
C ILE A 95 -8.86 5.37 -13.12
N VAL A 96 -8.66 6.16 -12.07
CA VAL A 96 -8.93 7.59 -12.15
C VAL A 96 -7.97 8.28 -13.12
N TYR A 97 -6.69 7.89 -13.14
CA TYR A 97 -5.73 8.44 -14.09
C TYR A 97 -6.10 8.10 -15.54
N LEU A 98 -6.56 6.88 -15.81
CA LEU A 98 -7.00 6.48 -17.15
C LEU A 98 -8.22 7.27 -17.64
N ILE A 99 -9.15 7.61 -16.74
CA ILE A 99 -10.36 8.36 -17.09
C ILE A 99 -10.05 9.86 -17.24
N ALA A 100 -9.30 10.44 -16.31
CA ALA A 100 -9.12 11.89 -16.21
C ALA A 100 -7.83 12.40 -16.87
N GLY A 101 -6.87 11.53 -17.18
CA GLY A 101 -5.54 11.87 -17.70
C GLY A 101 -4.64 12.65 -16.73
N LYS A 102 -5.16 13.02 -15.55
CA LYS A 102 -4.46 13.75 -14.49
C LYS A 102 -5.07 13.44 -13.13
N THR A 103 -4.26 13.53 -12.09
CA THR A 103 -4.72 13.41 -10.70
C THR A 103 -4.87 14.80 -10.10
N ASN A 104 -6.06 15.13 -9.55
CA ASN A 104 -6.27 16.33 -8.75
C ASN A 104 -6.27 15.97 -7.26
N ILE A 105 -5.97 16.93 -6.38
CA ILE A 105 -5.95 16.75 -4.93
C ILE A 105 -7.25 16.13 -4.38
N TRP A 106 -8.40 16.44 -4.99
CA TRP A 106 -9.69 15.84 -4.65
C TRP A 106 -9.74 14.33 -4.93
N VAL A 107 -9.17 13.90 -6.06
CA VAL A 107 -9.06 12.48 -6.41
C VAL A 107 -8.08 11.79 -5.46
N SER A 108 -6.90 12.39 -5.24
CA SER A 108 -5.92 11.86 -4.29
C SER A 108 -6.51 11.73 -2.89
N GLY A 109 -7.35 12.69 -2.47
CA GLY A 109 -8.03 12.65 -1.19
C GLY A 109 -9.06 11.54 -1.08
N ILE A 110 -9.89 11.32 -2.09
CA ILE A 110 -10.88 10.21 -2.06
C ILE A 110 -10.17 8.86 -2.08
N VAL A 111 -9.21 8.67 -2.99
CA VAL A 111 -8.45 7.41 -3.12
C VAL A 111 -7.64 7.14 -1.85
N GLY A 112 -6.99 8.17 -1.31
CA GLY A 112 -6.25 8.10 -0.06
C GLY A 112 -7.14 7.78 1.14
N ALA A 113 -8.33 8.39 1.23
CA ALA A 113 -9.25 8.16 2.34
C ALA A 113 -9.76 6.71 2.34
N ILE A 114 -10.10 6.17 1.17
CA ILE A 114 -10.53 4.77 1.03
C ILE A 114 -9.37 3.82 1.40
N GLY A 115 -8.16 4.11 0.92
CA GLY A 115 -6.98 3.30 1.19
C GLY A 115 -6.53 3.27 2.64
N PHE A 116 -6.18 4.44 3.16
CA PHE A 116 -5.65 4.60 4.52
C PHE A 116 -6.74 4.50 5.59
N GLY A 117 -7.97 4.94 5.29
CA GLY A 117 -9.13 4.70 6.15
C GLY A 117 -9.48 3.21 6.22
N GLY A 118 -9.47 2.51 5.09
CA GLY A 118 -9.62 1.05 5.04
C GLY A 118 -8.51 0.32 5.81
N LEU A 119 -7.25 0.76 5.65
CA LEU A 119 -6.12 0.21 6.40
C LEU A 119 -6.29 0.42 7.91
N GLY A 120 -6.72 1.62 8.33
CA GLY A 120 -6.99 1.93 9.73
C GLY A 120 -8.10 1.04 10.31
N LEU A 121 -9.20 0.87 9.59
CA LEU A 121 -10.33 0.03 9.99
C LEU A 121 -9.93 -1.45 10.07
N LEU A 122 -9.30 -1.98 9.03
CA LEU A 122 -8.84 -3.38 9.01
C LEU A 122 -7.85 -3.64 10.14
N ASN A 123 -6.91 -2.72 10.38
CA ASN A 123 -5.97 -2.84 11.47
C ASN A 123 -6.65 -2.77 12.84
N TRP A 124 -7.67 -1.91 13.00
CA TRP A 124 -8.42 -1.80 14.24
C TRP A 124 -9.17 -3.10 14.59
N GLU A 125 -9.80 -3.74 13.60
CA GLU A 125 -10.58 -4.96 13.82
C GLU A 125 -9.74 -6.24 13.87
N SER A 126 -8.71 -6.35 13.02
CA SER A 126 -8.00 -7.61 12.80
C SER A 126 -6.69 -7.77 13.56
N LEU A 127 -6.07 -6.67 14.03
CA LEU A 127 -4.83 -6.76 14.81
C LEU A 127 -5.13 -7.16 16.25
N ASP A 128 -4.49 -8.25 16.66
CA ASP A 128 -4.49 -8.75 18.03
C ASP A 128 -3.42 -8.03 18.87
N VAL A 129 -3.65 -6.74 19.11
CA VAL A 129 -2.77 -5.86 19.89
C VAL A 129 -3.57 -5.02 20.89
N PRO A 130 -2.96 -4.56 22.00
CA PRO A 130 -3.62 -3.70 22.98
C PRO A 130 -4.23 -2.43 22.35
N GLN A 131 -5.31 -1.91 22.94
CA GLN A 131 -6.00 -0.72 22.43
C GLN A 131 -5.08 0.51 22.29
N ALA A 132 -4.14 0.69 23.22
CA ALA A 132 -3.14 1.76 23.15
C ALA A 132 -2.26 1.68 21.90
N ASP A 133 -1.95 0.47 21.44
CA ASP A 133 -1.16 0.23 20.23
C ASP A 133 -2.00 0.37 18.97
N LYS A 134 -3.29 -0.01 19.00
CA LYS A 134 -4.24 0.27 17.91
C LYS A 134 -4.35 1.77 17.62
N ILE A 135 -4.40 2.60 18.66
CA ILE A 135 -4.43 4.08 18.51
C ILE A 135 -3.17 4.59 17.80
N LYS A 136 -1.97 4.09 18.16
CA LYS A 136 -0.72 4.51 17.51
C LYS A 136 -0.72 4.19 16.01
N ILE A 137 -1.20 3.01 15.64
CA ILE A 137 -1.36 2.60 14.23
C ILE A 137 -2.35 3.53 13.53
N SER A 138 -3.50 3.80 14.15
CA SER A 138 -4.52 4.70 13.59
C SER A 138 -3.97 6.11 13.32
N VAL A 139 -3.20 6.65 14.25
CA VAL A 139 -2.50 7.94 14.08
C VAL A 139 -1.51 7.86 12.90
N LEU A 140 -0.74 6.78 12.79
CA LEU A 140 0.18 6.62 11.66
C LEU A 140 -0.55 6.51 10.32
N THR A 141 -1.69 5.80 10.24
CA THR A 141 -2.52 5.77 9.02
C THR A 141 -3.02 7.16 8.63
N VAL A 142 -3.38 7.99 9.61
CA VAL A 142 -3.81 9.38 9.35
C VAL A 142 -2.66 10.23 8.84
N ILE A 143 -1.46 10.12 9.44
CA ILE A 143 -0.26 10.81 8.95
C ILE A 143 0.06 10.36 7.52
N GLY A 144 0.02 9.05 7.26
CA GLY A 144 0.22 8.48 5.93
C GLY A 144 -0.79 9.02 4.91
N PHE A 145 -2.06 9.15 5.30
CA PHE A 145 -3.09 9.76 4.47
C PHE A 145 -2.77 11.23 4.13
N ILE A 146 -2.38 12.04 5.12
CA ILE A 146 -2.02 13.45 4.90
C ILE A 146 -0.84 13.56 3.93
N LEU A 147 0.16 12.70 4.06
CA LEU A 147 1.30 12.67 3.13
C LEU A 147 0.90 12.32 1.70
N THR A 148 -0.24 11.68 1.46
CA THR A 148 -0.74 11.42 0.09
C THR A 148 -1.51 12.58 -0.53
N LEU A 149 -1.85 13.61 0.25
CA LEU A 149 -2.51 14.81 -0.23
C LEU A 149 -1.52 15.87 -0.74
N VAL A 150 -0.25 15.77 -0.33
CA VAL A 150 0.86 16.65 -0.71
C VAL A 150 1.59 16.06 -1.91
#